data_AF-A0A448HG81-F1
#
_entry.id   AF-A0A448HG81-F1
#
_cell.length_a   1.000
_cell.length_b   1.000
_cell.length_c   1.000
_cell.angle_alpha   90.00
_cell.angle_beta   90.00
_cell.angle_gamma   90.00
#
_symmetry.space_group_name_H-M   'P 1'
#
loop_
_entity.id
_entity.type
_entity.pdbx_description
1 polymer ?
#
loop_
_entity_poly.entity_id
_entity_poly.type
_entity_poly.pdbx_seq_one_letter_code
_entity_poly.pdbx_strand_id
1 'polypeptide(L)'
;MVGTTRPAGRGRGGSGDGFEVMVRGTGHGRRLGAQGRGAIAAGLARGDSLASIARFLGVAVSTVSREVAAGGGRQAYDPQARHAQARAARARPKARVLDSNDQLRALVVQGLRQRWSPQQISRRLAADRACSMVCVSPL
;
A
#
# COMPACT_ATOMS: atom_id res chain seq x y z
N MET A 1 25.26 -14.75 -46.75
CA MET A 1 24.21 -15.63 -46.20
C MET A 1 24.25 -15.46 -44.67
N VAL A 2 23.31 -14.89 -43.94
CA VAL A 2 21.94 -14.38 -44.15
C VAL A 2 21.80 -13.19 -43.20
N GLY A 3 21.51 -12.00 -43.74
CA GLY A 3 21.06 -10.87 -42.94
C GLY A 3 19.62 -11.13 -42.49
N THR A 4 19.35 -11.09 -41.19
CA THR A 4 17.98 -11.06 -40.67
C THR A 4 17.67 -9.64 -40.21
N THR A 5 17.13 -8.87 -41.14
CA THR A 5 16.43 -7.61 -40.88
C THR A 5 15.25 -7.90 -39.96
N ARG A 6 15.19 -7.29 -38.76
CA ARG A 6 13.96 -7.26 -37.96
C ARG A 6 13.24 -5.95 -38.23
N PRO A 7 12.07 -5.94 -38.91
CA PRO A 7 11.36 -4.70 -39.17
C PRO A 7 10.67 -4.18 -37.89
N ALA A 8 10.57 -2.85 -37.85
CA ALA A 8 9.90 -2.06 -36.84
C ALA A 8 8.39 -2.35 -36.78
N GLY A 9 7.89 -2.66 -35.58
CA GLY A 9 6.47 -2.64 -35.28
C GLY A 9 6.00 -1.22 -34.94
N ARG A 10 5.51 -0.49 -35.94
CA ARG A 10 4.75 0.76 -35.77
C ARG A 10 3.41 0.47 -35.09
N GLY A 11 3.27 0.84 -33.82
CA GLY A 11 1.96 0.99 -33.19
C GLY A 11 1.38 2.35 -33.57
N ARG A 12 0.38 2.36 -34.47
CA ARG A 12 -0.30 3.57 -34.94
C ARG A 12 -0.86 4.36 -33.75
N GLY A 13 -0.55 5.66 -33.71
CA GLY A 13 -1.30 6.62 -32.91
C GLY A 13 -2.73 6.67 -33.42
N GLY A 14 -3.68 6.34 -32.56
CA GLY A 14 -5.08 6.71 -32.76
C GLY A 14 -5.23 8.18 -32.42
N SER A 15 -5.78 8.91 -33.38
CA SER A 15 -6.21 10.30 -33.29
C SER A 15 -6.95 10.60 -31.99
N GLY A 16 -6.76 11.82 -31.50
CA GLY A 16 -7.59 12.37 -30.44
C GLY A 16 -8.93 12.79 -31.02
N ASP A 17 -9.96 12.06 -30.63
CA ASP A 17 -11.35 12.44 -30.76
C ASP A 17 -12.05 12.04 -29.44
N GLY A 18 -12.63 13.06 -28.81
CA GLY A 18 -12.98 13.09 -27.40
C GLY A 18 -13.96 12.01 -26.96
N PHE A 19 -13.47 11.10 -26.11
CA PHE A 19 -14.34 10.32 -25.25
C PHE A 19 -13.89 10.50 -23.80
N GLU A 20 -14.64 11.36 -23.13
CA GLU A 20 -14.70 11.63 -21.70
C GLU A 20 -14.25 10.43 -20.84
N VAL A 21 -13.05 10.50 -20.27
CA VAL A 21 -12.44 9.40 -19.51
C VAL A 21 -13.08 9.31 -18.13
N MET A 22 -14.22 8.62 -18.03
CA MET A 22 -14.97 8.39 -16.78
C MET A 22 -14.60 7.06 -16.11
N VAL A 23 -13.31 6.79 -15.94
CA VAL A 23 -12.84 5.79 -14.96
C VAL A 23 -11.67 6.46 -14.23
N ARG A 24 -11.96 7.24 -13.19
CA ARG A 24 -10.91 7.72 -12.28
C ARG A 24 -10.26 6.49 -11.65
N GLY A 25 -9.17 6.00 -12.25
CA GLY A 25 -8.37 4.88 -11.73
C GLY A 25 -7.69 5.18 -10.39
N THR A 26 -7.95 6.34 -9.81
CA THR A 26 -7.39 6.84 -8.57
C THR A 26 -8.22 6.36 -7.37
N GLY A 27 -7.66 5.43 -6.61
CA GLY A 27 -7.98 5.37 -5.18
C GLY A 27 -7.48 6.64 -4.47
N HIS A 28 -7.58 6.71 -3.15
CA HIS A 28 -7.02 7.86 -2.41
C HIS A 28 -5.51 8.01 -2.65
N GLY A 29 -5.07 9.22 -3.04
CA GLY A 29 -3.70 9.52 -3.48
C GLY A 29 -3.40 9.00 -4.90
N ARG A 30 -2.15 9.11 -5.38
CA ARG A 30 -1.74 8.62 -6.72
C ARG A 30 -1.77 7.09 -6.89
N ARG A 31 -2.65 6.37 -6.19
CA ARG A 31 -2.67 4.90 -6.07
C ARG A 31 -3.79 4.30 -6.93
N LEU A 32 -3.52 3.15 -7.53
CA LEU A 32 -4.51 2.43 -8.32
C LEU A 32 -5.60 1.80 -7.45
N GLY A 33 -6.85 2.22 -7.66
CA GLY A 33 -8.04 1.68 -6.98
C GLY A 33 -8.46 0.30 -7.51
N ALA A 34 -9.49 -0.30 -6.91
CA ALA A 34 -10.02 -1.59 -7.36
C ALA A 34 -10.52 -1.55 -8.82
N GLN A 35 -11.23 -0.48 -9.19
CA GLN A 35 -11.73 -0.28 -10.55
C GLN A 35 -10.58 -0.16 -11.58
N GLY A 36 -9.53 0.59 -11.25
CA GLY A 36 -8.34 0.70 -12.10
C GLY A 36 -7.63 -0.64 -12.31
N ARG A 37 -7.53 -1.47 -11.27
CA ARG A 37 -6.97 -2.83 -11.37
C ARG A 37 -7.83 -3.74 -12.25
N GLY A 38 -9.16 -3.67 -12.09
CA GLY A 38 -10.10 -4.43 -12.94
C GLY A 38 -10.00 -4.05 -14.42
N ALA A 39 -9.88 -2.76 -14.72
CA ALA A 39 -9.68 -2.27 -16.08
C ALA A 39 -8.33 -2.70 -16.69
N ILE A 40 -7.26 -2.79 -15.88
CA ILE A 40 -6.00 -3.42 -16.32
C ILE A 40 -6.25 -4.88 -16.70
N ALA A 41 -6.89 -5.68 -15.83
CA ALA A 41 -7.14 -7.09 -16.10
C ALA A 41 -7.96 -7.29 -17.40
N ALA A 42 -9.01 -6.49 -17.59
CA ALA A 42 -9.82 -6.53 -18.81
C ALA A 42 -9.00 -6.16 -20.06
N GLY A 43 -8.16 -5.13 -19.99
CA GLY A 43 -7.28 -4.75 -21.10
C GLY A 43 -6.23 -5.82 -21.43
N LEU A 44 -5.66 -6.48 -20.41
CA LEU A 44 -4.72 -7.57 -20.61
C LEU A 44 -5.39 -8.78 -21.29
N ALA A 45 -6.62 -9.13 -20.87
CA ALA A 45 -7.40 -10.21 -21.47
C ALA A 45 -7.74 -9.95 -22.94
N ARG A 46 -8.02 -8.68 -23.31
CA ARG A 46 -8.28 -8.29 -24.71
C ARG A 46 -7.04 -8.24 -25.60
N GLY A 47 -5.84 -8.33 -25.03
CA GLY A 47 -4.62 -8.16 -25.82
C GLY A 47 -4.13 -6.71 -25.90
N ASP A 48 -4.73 -5.75 -25.19
CA ASP A 48 -4.33 -4.34 -25.22
C ASP A 48 -2.90 -4.07 -24.72
N SER A 49 -2.20 -3.15 -25.38
CA SER A 49 -0.89 -2.71 -24.91
C SER A 49 -1.00 -1.94 -23.58
N LEU A 50 0.06 -2.01 -22.75
CA LEU A 50 0.11 -1.27 -21.48
C LEU A 50 -0.07 0.24 -21.67
N ALA A 51 0.38 0.79 -22.81
CA ALA A 51 0.20 2.19 -23.15
C ALA A 51 -1.26 2.56 -23.46
N SER A 52 -2.01 1.66 -24.10
CA SER A 52 -3.45 1.84 -24.34
C SER A 52 -4.23 1.83 -23.04
N ILE A 53 -3.95 0.84 -22.19
CA ILE A 53 -4.56 0.69 -20.86
C ILE A 53 -4.27 1.92 -19.98
N ALA A 54 -3.03 2.41 -20.00
CA ALA A 54 -2.63 3.59 -19.23
C ALA A 54 -3.36 4.86 -19.69
N ARG A 55 -3.50 5.07 -21.01
CA ARG A 55 -4.28 6.17 -21.59
C ARG A 55 -5.74 6.10 -21.17
N PHE A 56 -6.35 4.91 -21.28
CA PHE A 56 -7.73 4.69 -20.85
C PHE A 56 -7.95 5.00 -19.36
N LEU A 57 -6.96 4.71 -18.52
CA LEU A 57 -7.03 4.95 -17.08
C LEU A 57 -6.63 6.36 -16.64
N GLY A 58 -6.08 7.18 -17.55
CA GLY A 58 -5.49 8.48 -17.21
C GLY A 58 -4.28 8.40 -16.29
N VAL A 59 -3.49 7.32 -16.36
CA VAL A 59 -2.29 7.11 -15.53
C VAL A 59 -1.04 6.93 -16.40
N ALA A 60 0.15 7.05 -15.79
CA ALA A 60 1.39 6.80 -16.50
C ALA A 60 1.54 5.32 -16.90
N VAL A 61 2.14 5.05 -18.06
CA VAL A 61 2.44 3.68 -18.53
C VAL A 61 3.31 2.93 -17.53
N SER A 62 4.22 3.63 -16.85
CA SER A 62 5.06 3.07 -15.79
C SER A 62 4.26 2.56 -14.59
N THR A 63 3.11 3.19 -14.27
CA THR A 63 2.20 2.73 -13.20
C THR A 63 1.59 1.39 -13.57
N VAL A 64 1.06 1.26 -14.78
CA VAL A 64 0.46 0.01 -15.28
C VAL A 64 1.52 -1.09 -15.37
N SER A 65 2.70 -0.78 -15.92
CA SER A 65 3.81 -1.74 -16.02
C SER A 65 4.24 -2.28 -14.65
N ARG A 66 4.49 -1.39 -13.67
CA ARG A 66 4.87 -1.80 -12.30
C ARG A 66 3.78 -2.63 -11.63
N GLU A 67 2.52 -2.25 -11.82
CA GLU A 67 1.37 -2.97 -11.27
C GLU A 67 1.26 -4.39 -11.85
N VAL A 68 1.37 -4.54 -13.16
CA VAL A 68 1.31 -5.85 -13.84
C VAL A 68 2.53 -6.71 -13.49
N ALA A 69 3.73 -6.12 -13.45
CA ALA A 69 4.95 -6.83 -13.06
C ALA A 69 4.88 -7.34 -11.63
N ALA A 70 4.46 -6.50 -10.67
CA ALA A 70 4.21 -6.93 -9.30
C ALA A 70 3.15 -8.05 -9.28
N GLY A 71 2.15 -7.93 -10.14
CA GLY A 71 1.05 -8.85 -10.40
C GLY A 71 1.37 -10.28 -10.82
N GLY A 72 2.62 -10.61 -11.13
CA GLY A 72 2.98 -11.89 -11.76
C GLY A 72 2.98 -11.82 -13.29
N GLY A 73 2.93 -10.62 -13.86
CA GLY A 73 2.94 -10.41 -15.31
C GLY A 73 1.58 -10.63 -15.96
N ARG A 74 1.55 -10.58 -17.29
CA ARG A 74 0.31 -10.56 -18.06
C ARG A 74 -0.53 -11.83 -17.95
N GLN A 75 0.10 -12.98 -17.80
CA GLN A 75 -0.59 -14.28 -17.78
C GLN A 75 -1.17 -14.64 -16.40
N ALA A 76 -0.63 -14.08 -15.33
CA ALA A 76 -1.03 -14.40 -13.95
C ALA A 76 -1.63 -13.19 -13.20
N TYR A 77 -2.00 -12.12 -13.92
CA TYR A 77 -2.51 -10.90 -13.30
C TYR A 77 -3.92 -11.10 -12.72
N ASP A 78 -4.01 -11.18 -11.39
CA ASP A 78 -5.29 -11.19 -10.65
C ASP A 78 -5.53 -9.83 -9.95
N PRO A 79 -6.53 -9.04 -10.38
CA PRO A 79 -6.81 -7.74 -9.78
C PRO A 79 -7.29 -7.81 -8.32
N GLN A 80 -8.01 -8.87 -7.93
CA GLN A 80 -8.55 -9.05 -6.59
C GLN A 80 -7.41 -9.39 -5.61
N ALA A 81 -6.57 -10.37 -5.98
CA ALA A 81 -5.40 -10.73 -5.19
C ALA A 81 -4.48 -9.52 -4.98
N ARG A 82 -4.23 -8.73 -6.04
CA ARG A 82 -3.39 -7.53 -5.90
C ARG A 82 -4.02 -6.45 -5.04
N HIS A 83 -5.33 -6.24 -5.14
CA HIS A 83 -6.02 -5.30 -4.26
C HIS A 83 -5.94 -5.73 -2.79
N ALA A 84 -6.13 -7.02 -2.50
CA ALA A 84 -6.00 -7.58 -1.15
C ALA A 84 -4.57 -7.40 -0.60
N GLN A 85 -3.55 -7.74 -1.38
CA GLN A 85 -2.14 -7.53 -1.01
C GLN A 85 -1.83 -6.06 -0.72
N ALA A 86 -2.31 -5.15 -1.57
CA ALA A 86 -2.13 -3.71 -1.37
C ALA A 86 -2.82 -3.21 -0.10
N ARG A 87 -4.00 -3.77 0.26
CA ARG A 87 -4.67 -3.47 1.53
C ARG A 87 -3.89 -4.01 2.73
N ALA A 88 -3.42 -5.26 2.67
CA ALA A 88 -2.62 -5.86 3.74
C ALA A 88 -1.32 -5.09 3.99
N ALA A 89 -0.60 -4.71 2.93
CA ALA A 89 0.63 -3.93 3.04
C ALA A 89 0.42 -2.54 3.65
N ARG A 90 -0.77 -1.95 3.49
CA ARG A 90 -1.13 -0.66 4.15
C ARG A 90 -1.34 -0.80 5.65
N ALA A 91 -1.73 -1.97 6.13
CA ALA A 91 -2.12 -2.15 7.52
C ALA A 91 -0.98 -1.81 8.49
N ARG A 92 0.29 -1.95 8.08
CA ARG A 92 1.55 -1.82 8.85
C ARG A 92 1.32 -1.53 10.35
N PRO A 93 0.75 -2.48 11.10
CA PRO A 93 0.46 -2.24 12.50
C PRO A 93 1.80 -2.31 13.22
N LYS A 94 2.27 -1.18 13.75
CA LYS A 94 3.29 -1.25 14.80
C LYS A 94 2.62 -1.95 15.97
N ALA A 95 3.23 -3.01 16.50
CA ALA A 95 2.76 -3.61 17.74
C ALA A 95 2.59 -2.47 18.76
N ARG A 96 1.38 -2.34 19.34
CA ARG A 96 1.14 -1.27 20.29
C ARG A 96 2.00 -1.57 21.51
N VAL A 97 2.62 -0.55 22.09
CA VAL A 97 3.53 -0.72 23.23
C VAL A 97 2.85 -1.46 24.40
N LEU A 98 1.53 -1.30 24.55
CA LEU A 98 0.72 -2.00 25.56
C LEU A 98 0.41 -3.45 25.23
N ASP A 99 0.38 -3.83 23.95
CA ASP A 99 0.13 -5.21 23.51
C ASP A 99 1.40 -6.07 23.65
N SER A 100 2.57 -5.44 23.69
CA SER A 100 3.86 -6.13 23.85
C SER A 100 4.40 -6.11 25.28
N ASN A 101 3.75 -5.42 26.22
CA ASN A 101 4.22 -5.28 27.59
C ASN A 101 3.05 -5.32 28.59
N ASP A 102 2.77 -6.52 29.11
CA ASP A 102 1.67 -6.77 30.04
C ASP A 102 1.80 -6.01 31.36
N GLN A 103 3.02 -5.81 31.85
CA GLN A 103 3.28 -5.03 33.07
C GLN A 103 2.90 -3.56 32.87
N LEU A 104 3.34 -2.96 31.77
CA LEU A 104 2.98 -1.60 31.41
C LEU A 104 1.46 -1.45 31.24
N ARG A 105 0.83 -2.44 30.59
CA ARG A 105 -0.62 -2.48 30.42
C ARG A 105 -1.35 -2.53 31.75
N ALA A 106 -0.90 -3.36 32.70
CA ALA A 106 -1.49 -3.44 34.04
C ALA A 106 -1.42 -2.12 34.79
N LEU A 107 -0.27 -1.43 34.75
CA LEU A 107 -0.08 -0.12 35.40
C LEU A 107 -1.00 0.95 34.79
N VAL A 108 -1.12 0.99 33.46
CA VAL A 108 -2.03 1.93 32.78
C VAL A 108 -3.49 1.63 33.16
N VAL A 109 -3.90 0.37 33.16
CA VAL A 109 -5.27 -0.04 33.55
C VAL A 109 -5.56 0.32 35.01
N GLN A 110 -4.59 0.13 35.92
CA GLN A 110 -4.72 0.50 37.31
C GLN A 110 -4.85 2.02 37.50
N GLY A 111 -4.06 2.81 36.77
CA GLY A 111 -4.18 4.28 36.78
C GLY A 111 -5.54 4.76 36.26
N LEU A 112 -6.04 4.15 35.17
CA LEU A 112 -7.37 4.46 34.63
C LEU A 112 -8.50 4.10 35.62
N ARG A 113 -8.40 2.97 36.33
CA ARG A 113 -9.37 2.60 37.39
C ARG A 113 -9.40 3.60 38.54
N GLN A 114 -8.27 4.25 38.82
CA GLN A 114 -8.14 5.31 39.82
C GLN A 114 -8.54 6.70 39.28
N ARG A 115 -9.12 6.77 38.08
CA ARG A 115 -9.54 8.01 37.40
C ARG A 115 -8.40 9.00 37.15
N TRP A 116 -7.17 8.51 37.01
CA TRP A 116 -6.03 9.36 36.61
C TRP A 116 -6.15 9.77 35.15
N SER A 117 -5.72 11.00 34.84
CA SER A 117 -5.61 11.46 33.45
C SER A 117 -4.46 10.75 32.72
N PRO A 118 -4.51 10.64 31.38
CA PRO A 118 -3.42 10.06 30.59
C PRO A 118 -2.05 10.72 30.87
N GLN A 119 -2.04 12.03 31.14
CA GLN A 119 -0.84 12.79 31.48
C GLN A 119 -0.27 12.39 32.85
N GLN A 120 -1.12 12.15 33.86
CA GLN A 120 -0.70 11.69 35.19
C GLN A 120 -0.08 10.29 35.13
N ILE A 121 -0.74 9.37 34.41
CA ILE A 121 -0.23 8.00 34.20
C ILE A 121 1.14 8.05 33.51
N SER A 122 1.29 8.86 32.46
CA SER A 122 2.56 9.00 31.73
C SER A 122 3.69 9.54 32.61
N ARG A 123 3.42 10.57 33.42
CA ARG A 123 4.42 11.14 34.35
C ARG A 123 4.85 10.12 35.40
N ARG A 124 3.92 9.35 35.96
CA ARG A 124 4.23 8.32 36.95
C ARG A 124 5.06 7.20 36.35
N LEU A 125 4.70 6.71 35.17
CA LEU A 125 5.48 5.71 34.45
C LEU A 125 6.90 6.18 34.11
N ALA A 126 7.07 7.47 33.80
CA ALA A 126 8.40 8.03 33.58
C ALA A 126 9.23 8.08 34.87
N ALA A 127 8.61 8.45 36.00
CA ALA A 127 9.25 8.45 37.31
C ALA A 127 9.63 7.03 37.77
N ASP A 128 8.72 6.06 37.62
CA ASP A 128 8.95 4.67 38.00
C ASP A 128 10.08 4.03 37.15
N ARG A 129 10.13 4.33 35.85
CA ARG A 129 11.23 3.91 34.97
C ARG A 129 12.56 4.55 35.34
N ALA A 130 12.57 5.81 35.77
CA ALA A 130 13.77 6.47 36.27
C ALA A 130 14.23 5.88 37.61
N CYS A 131 13.29 5.46 38.47
CA CYS A 131 13.57 4.80 39.75
C CYS A 131 14.12 3.38 39.61
N SER A 132 13.87 2.70 38.49
CA SER A 132 14.49 1.39 38.18
C SER A 132 15.99 1.48 37.83
N MET A 133 16.51 2.67 37.51
CA MET A 133 17.92 2.87 37.14
C MET A 133 18.75 3.49 38.28
N VAL A 134 18.11 3.99 39.34
CA VAL A 134 18.77 4.58 40.50
C VAL A 134 18.08 4.02 41.74
N CYS A 135 18.59 2.89 42.24
CA CYS A 135 18.61 2.44 43.65
C CYS A 135 18.83 0.91 43.71
N VAL A 136 20.07 0.48 43.48
CA VAL A 136 20.62 -0.69 44.20
C VAL A 136 21.66 -0.11 45.16
N SER A 137 21.23 0.26 46.36
CA SER A 137 22.16 0.51 47.47
C SER A 137 22.30 -0.78 48.26
N PRO A 138 23.52 -1.30 48.45
CA PRO A 138 23.76 -2.53 49.17
C PRO A 138 23.55 -2.31 50.67
N LEU A 139 22.93 -3.30 51.32
CA LEU A 139 23.12 -3.58 52.73
C LEU A 139 24.11 -4.74 52.83
#